data_AF-A0A8J5LX43-F1
#
_entry.id   AF-A0A8J5LX43-F1
#
_cell.length_a   1.000
_cell.length_b   1.000
_cell.length_c   1.000
_cell.angle_alpha   90.00
_cell.angle_beta   90.00
_cell.angle_gamma   90.00
#
_symmetry.space_group_name_H-M   'P 1'
#
loop_
_entity.id
_entity.type
_entity.pdbx_description
1 polymer ?
#
loop_
_entity_poly.entity_id
_entity_poly.type
_entity_poly.pdbx_seq_one_letter_code
_entity_poly.pdbx_strand_id
1 'polypeptide(L)'
;MPSNEKSLSNKLVAALIFTKTSREEYVCSTCLKTCKSAHGYTNLITHLRSNHPTYLEDASQAAKDRNSLRLRCEWIVIDRLPLNFVERKMTRKNASLSQISEKTLKSYLMRAFDAVEA
;
A
#
# COMPACT_ATOMS: atom_id res chain seq x y z
N MET A 1 -23.72 -18.99 -0.14
CA MET A 1 -22.61 -19.03 0.84
C MET A 1 -21.84 -17.74 0.68
N PRO A 2 -21.95 -16.74 1.58
CA PRO A 2 -21.19 -15.51 1.41
C PRO A 2 -19.73 -15.79 1.75
N SER A 3 -18.87 -15.49 0.78
CA SER A 3 -17.42 -15.66 0.84
C SER A 3 -16.85 -14.94 2.06
N ASN A 4 -15.98 -15.65 2.78
CA ASN A 4 -15.19 -15.16 3.89
C ASN A 4 -14.20 -14.08 3.40
N GLU A 5 -14.69 -12.85 3.17
CA GLU A 5 -13.84 -11.69 2.98
C GLU A 5 -13.10 -11.45 4.30
N LYS A 6 -11.80 -11.75 4.34
CA LYS A 6 -10.94 -11.32 5.44
C LYS A 6 -11.05 -9.79 5.53
N SER A 7 -11.85 -9.29 6.46
CA SER A 7 -11.90 -7.86 6.74
C SER A 7 -10.49 -7.41 7.12
N LEU A 8 -9.98 -6.36 6.46
CA LEU A 8 -8.69 -5.79 6.81
C LEU A 8 -8.70 -5.36 8.28
N SER A 9 -7.67 -5.74 9.04
CA SER A 9 -7.58 -5.29 10.44
C SER A 9 -7.46 -3.76 10.51
N ASN A 10 -8.02 -3.15 11.55
CA ASN A 10 -7.94 -1.68 11.75
C ASN A 10 -6.48 -1.18 11.74
N LYS A 11 -5.55 -1.99 12.24
CA LYS A 11 -4.11 -1.72 12.20
C LYS A 11 -3.59 -1.65 10.76
N LEU A 12 -3.98 -2.59 9.91
CA LEU A 12 -3.58 -2.62 8.51
C LEU A 12 -4.19 -1.47 7.72
N VAL A 13 -5.48 -1.18 7.93
CA VAL A 13 -6.16 -0.03 7.32
C VAL A 13 -5.45 1.28 7.70
N ALA A 14 -5.14 1.46 9.00
CA ALA A 14 -4.41 2.63 9.47
C ALA A 14 -3.03 2.75 8.79
N ALA A 15 -2.29 1.66 8.67
CA ALA A 15 -0.97 1.65 8.04
C ALA A 15 -0.98 1.88 6.52
N LEU A 16 -2.12 1.65 5.85
CA LEU A 16 -2.26 1.82 4.40
C LEU A 16 -2.80 3.19 4.03
N ILE A 17 -3.70 3.76 4.84
CA ILE A 17 -4.39 5.01 4.52
C ILE A 17 -3.78 6.21 5.24
N PHE A 18 -3.12 6.01 6.39
CA PHE A 18 -2.52 7.11 7.14
C PHE A 18 -1.00 7.09 7.06
N THR A 19 -0.43 8.28 6.98
CA THR A 19 0.99 8.50 7.24
C THR A 19 1.18 8.79 8.72
N LYS A 20 2.04 8.03 9.40
CA LYS A 20 2.34 8.25 10.82
C LYS A 20 3.40 9.34 10.95
N THR A 21 3.05 10.45 11.58
CA THR A 21 3.94 11.62 11.74
C THR A 21 4.62 11.64 13.11
N SER A 22 3.93 11.20 14.15
CA SER A 22 4.48 11.10 15.51
C SER A 22 3.90 9.88 16.25
N ARG A 23 4.20 9.72 17.55
CA ARG A 23 3.70 8.56 18.33
C ARG A 23 2.19 8.42 18.28
N GLU A 24 1.47 9.55 18.26
CA GLU A 24 0.01 9.61 18.37
C GLU A 24 -0.66 10.38 17.22
N GLU A 25 0.09 10.94 16.27
CA GLU A 25 -0.45 11.73 15.16
C GLU A 25 -0.32 11.01 13.83
N TYR A 26 -1.46 10.95 13.13
CA TYR A 26 -1.64 10.27 11.86
C TYR A 26 -2.28 11.22 10.86
N VAL A 27 -1.70 11.36 9.69
CA VAL A 27 -2.25 12.20 8.61
C VAL A 27 -2.97 11.29 7.62
N CYS A 28 -4.25 11.56 7.39
CA CYS A 28 -5.04 10.83 6.39
C CYS A 28 -4.52 11.14 4.99
N SER A 29 -4.16 10.13 4.20
CA SER A 29 -3.62 10.35 2.85
C SER A 29 -4.69 10.84 1.86
N THR A 30 -5.97 10.65 2.17
CA THR A 30 -7.09 11.04 1.29
C THR A 30 -7.51 12.49 1.49
N CYS A 31 -7.63 12.96 2.74
CA CYS A 31 -8.07 14.34 3.04
C CYS A 31 -6.99 15.22 3.70
N LEU A 32 -5.79 14.69 3.93
CA LEU A 32 -4.67 15.38 4.58
C LEU A 32 -4.97 15.89 6.01
N LYS A 33 -6.08 15.48 6.62
CA LYS A 33 -6.41 15.83 8.00
C LYS A 33 -5.56 15.02 8.97
N THR A 34 -5.00 15.72 9.96
CA THR A 34 -4.32 15.10 11.10
C THR A 34 -5.35 14.57 12.09
N CYS A 35 -5.23 13.29 12.41
CA CYS A 35 -6.02 12.57 13.39
C CYS A 35 -5.11 12.14 14.54
N LYS A 36 -5.55 12.37 15.77
CA LYS A 36 -4.83 11.94 16.97
C LYS A 36 -5.38 10.61 17.47
N SER A 37 -4.48 9.69 17.79
CA SER A 37 -4.80 8.39 18.34
C SER A 37 -3.75 8.00 19.38
N ALA A 38 -4.08 8.23 20.65
CA ALA A 38 -3.22 7.85 21.77
C ALA A 38 -3.21 6.33 21.98
N HIS A 39 -4.38 5.68 21.88
CA HIS A 39 -4.54 4.25 22.15
C HIS A 39 -5.41 3.58 21.07
N GLY A 40 -4.78 2.76 20.23
CA GLY A 40 -5.46 1.99 19.19
C GLY A 40 -5.72 2.76 17.90
N TYR A 41 -6.70 2.30 17.13
CA TYR A 41 -6.99 2.80 15.78
C TYR A 41 -8.45 3.23 15.59
N THR A 42 -9.29 3.11 16.62
CA THR A 42 -10.74 3.34 16.52
C THR A 42 -11.06 4.75 16.03
N ASN A 43 -10.37 5.78 16.53
CA ASN A 43 -10.56 7.17 16.10
C ASN A 43 -10.25 7.35 14.61
N LEU A 44 -9.22 6.67 14.11
CA LEU A 44 -8.84 6.71 12.70
C LEU A 44 -9.93 6.06 11.84
N ILE A 45 -10.44 4.90 12.25
CA ILE A 45 -11.50 4.20 11.52
C ILE A 45 -12.81 4.98 11.56
N THR A 46 -13.16 5.60 12.68
CA THR A 46 -14.33 6.49 12.77
C THR A 46 -14.19 7.68 11.82
N HIS A 47 -13.02 8.31 11.75
CA HIS A 47 -12.75 9.35 10.76
C HIS A 47 -12.99 8.85 9.33
N LEU A 48 -12.44 7.68 8.98
CA LEU A 48 -12.63 7.10 7.64
C LEU A 48 -14.10 6.80 7.35
N ARG A 49 -14.82 6.16 8.28
CA ARG A 49 -16.23 5.82 8.09
C ARG A 49 -17.11 7.04 7.83
N SER A 50 -16.83 8.16 8.48
CA SER A 50 -17.63 9.38 8.34
C SER A 50 -17.25 10.22 7.11
N ASN A 51 -15.98 10.23 6.70
CA ASN A 51 -15.48 11.15 5.67
C ASN A 51 -15.12 10.46 4.34
N HIS A 52 -14.89 9.14 4.37
CA HIS A 52 -14.37 8.35 3.26
C HIS A 52 -15.13 7.02 3.17
N PRO A 53 -16.36 7.00 2.63
CA PRO A 53 -17.19 5.79 2.62
C PRO A 53 -16.55 4.60 1.88
N THR A 54 -15.65 4.87 0.92
CA THR A 54 -14.91 3.87 0.13
C THR A 54 -13.59 3.40 0.76
N TYR A 55 -13.33 3.74 2.03
CA TYR A 55 -12.02 3.52 2.63
C TYR A 55 -11.61 2.04 2.69
N LEU A 56 -12.56 1.10 2.71
CA LEU A 56 -12.24 -0.33 2.75
C LEU A 56 -11.77 -0.83 1.39
N GLU A 57 -12.42 -0.38 0.32
CA GLU A 57 -12.01 -0.63 -1.06
C GLU A 57 -10.63 -0.01 -1.32
N ASP A 58 -10.44 1.24 -0.89
CA ASP A 58 -9.17 1.97 -1.03
C ASP A 58 -8.05 1.26 -0.25
N ALA A 59 -8.31 0.83 0.99
CA ALA A 59 -7.36 0.05 1.78
C ALA A 59 -7.06 -1.32 1.13
N SER A 60 -8.08 -1.99 0.59
CA SER A 60 -7.93 -3.28 -0.07
C SER A 60 -7.07 -3.16 -1.32
N GLN A 61 -7.31 -2.13 -2.12
CA GLN A 61 -6.52 -1.83 -3.30
C GLN A 61 -5.07 -1.47 -2.92
N ALA A 62 -4.87 -0.61 -1.93
CA ALA A 62 -3.54 -0.28 -1.41
C ALA A 62 -2.78 -1.52 -0.89
N ALA A 63 -3.47 -2.46 -0.22
CA ALA A 63 -2.88 -3.72 0.22
C ALA A 63 -2.43 -4.58 -0.97
N LYS A 64 -3.27 -4.69 -2.01
CA LYS A 64 -2.94 -5.43 -3.25
C LYS A 64 -1.76 -4.81 -3.97
N ASP A 65 -1.71 -3.49 -4.07
CA ASP A 65 -0.60 -2.78 -4.72
C ASP A 65 0.71 -2.92 -3.95
N ARG A 66 0.67 -2.85 -2.62
CA ARG A 66 1.84 -3.10 -1.76
C ARG A 66 2.36 -4.54 -1.92
N ASN A 67 1.47 -5.53 -1.96
CA ASN A 67 1.87 -6.92 -2.19
C ASN A 67 2.42 -7.13 -3.62
N SER A 68 1.80 -6.48 -4.62
CA SER A 68 2.26 -6.53 -6.00
C SER A 68 3.67 -5.95 -6.17
N LEU A 69 3.94 -4.82 -5.50
CA LEU A 69 5.29 -4.24 -5.47
C LEU A 69 6.30 -5.19 -4.85
N ARG A 70 5.96 -5.80 -3.70
CA ARG A 70 6.83 -6.78 -3.03
C ARG A 70 7.19 -7.95 -3.94
N LEU A 71 6.21 -8.56 -4.61
CA LEU A 71 6.43 -9.68 -5.53
C LEU A 71 7.35 -9.28 -6.71
N ARG A 72 7.17 -8.08 -7.28
CA ARG A 72 8.04 -7.59 -8.35
C ARG A 72 9.48 -7.41 -7.87
N CYS A 73 9.67 -6.88 -6.67
CA CYS A 73 10.99 -6.75 -6.07
C CYS A 73 11.63 -8.11 -5.80
N GLU A 74 10.87 -9.08 -5.30
CA GLU A 74 11.35 -10.46 -5.11
C GLU A 74 11.83 -11.05 -6.44
N TRP A 75 11.05 -10.97 -7.52
CA TRP A 75 11.50 -11.46 -8.84
C TRP A 75 12.77 -10.77 -9.34
N ILE A 76 12.86 -9.45 -9.19
CA ILE A 76 14.01 -8.67 -9.68
C ILE A 76 15.27 -8.97 -8.88
N VAL A 77 15.17 -9.03 -7.56
CA VAL A 77 16.34 -9.20 -6.67
C VAL A 77 16.79 -10.66 -6.64
N ILE A 78 15.85 -11.59 -6.50
CA ILE A 78 16.16 -13.02 -6.35
C ILE A 78 16.60 -13.60 -7.70
N ASP A 79 15.84 -13.36 -8.77
CA ASP A 79 16.14 -13.91 -10.10
C ASP A 79 17.03 -12.99 -10.94
N ARG A 80 17.52 -11.87 -10.36
CA ARG A 80 18.42 -10.89 -10.99
C ARG A 80 17.90 -10.37 -12.33
N LEU A 81 16.59 -10.20 -12.44
CA LEU A 81 15.94 -9.74 -13.65
C LEU A 81 16.14 -8.22 -13.83
N PRO A 82 16.26 -7.73 -15.08
CA PRO A 82 16.31 -6.30 -15.34
C PRO A 82 14.98 -5.62 -14.97
N LEU A 83 15.00 -4.35 -14.56
CA LEU A 83 13.79 -3.63 -14.16
C LEU A 83 12.73 -3.56 -15.27
N ASN A 84 13.15 -3.50 -16.54
CA ASN A 84 12.25 -3.56 -17.71
C ASN A 84 11.44 -4.87 -17.83
N PHE A 85 11.76 -5.89 -17.03
CA PHE A 85 11.05 -7.16 -17.03
C PHE A 85 9.54 -6.98 -16.78
N VAL A 86 9.16 -6.02 -15.93
CA VAL A 86 7.74 -5.73 -15.60
C VAL A 86 6.95 -5.15 -16.77
N GLU A 87 7.65 -4.65 -17.79
CA GLU A 87 7.02 -4.07 -18.99
C GLU A 87 6.87 -5.08 -20.13
N ARG A 88 7.56 -6.23 -20.05
CA ARG A 88 7.51 -7.24 -21.10
C ARG A 88 6.09 -7.76 -21.29
N LYS A 89 5.68 -7.90 -22.56
CA LYS A 89 4.33 -8.34 -22.95
C LYS A 89 3.91 -9.64 -22.26
N MET A 90 4.80 -10.63 -22.20
CA MET A 90 4.51 -11.93 -21.57
C MET A 90 4.37 -11.81 -20.05
N THR A 91 5.24 -11.02 -19.40
CA THR A 91 5.12 -10.74 -17.97
C THR A 91 3.78 -10.07 -17.65
N ARG A 92 3.39 -9.04 -18.41
CA ARG A 92 2.09 -8.36 -18.24
C ARG A 92 0.89 -9.26 -18.49
N LYS A 93 0.98 -10.17 -19.46
CA LYS A 93 -0.10 -11.11 -19.78
C LYS A 93 -0.28 -12.20 -18.72
N ASN A 94 0.82 -12.64 -18.11
CA ASN A 94 0.82 -13.80 -17.23
C ASN A 94 0.82 -13.43 -15.74
N ALA A 95 1.24 -12.22 -15.38
CA ALA A 95 1.19 -11.74 -14.01
C ALA A 95 -0.22 -11.21 -13.69
N SER A 96 -0.84 -11.73 -12.63
CA SER A 96 -2.07 -11.20 -12.04
C SER A 96 -1.81 -9.93 -11.20
N LEU A 97 -0.92 -9.06 -11.67
CA LEU A 97 -0.48 -7.84 -11.00
C LEU A 97 -0.92 -6.61 -11.80
N SER A 98 -1.07 -5.46 -11.14
CA SER A 98 -1.33 -4.18 -11.82
C SER A 98 -0.24 -3.86 -12.85
N GLN A 99 -0.54 -3.03 -13.85
CA GLN A 99 0.51 -2.60 -14.77
C GLN A 99 1.33 -1.47 -14.15
N ILE A 100 2.66 -1.56 -14.26
CA ILE A 100 3.57 -0.46 -13.91
C ILE A 100 4.64 -0.28 -14.96
N SER A 101 5.27 0.89 -14.95
CA SER A 101 6.47 1.16 -15.75
C SER A 101 7.75 0.82 -14.96
N GLU A 102 8.82 0.53 -15.69
CA GLU A 102 10.18 0.43 -15.13
C GLU A 102 10.54 1.70 -14.35
N LYS A 103 10.22 2.87 -14.90
CA LYS A 103 10.49 4.17 -14.27
C LYS A 103 9.79 4.30 -12.92
N THR A 104 8.52 3.90 -12.85
CA THR A 104 7.74 3.90 -11.60
C THR A 104 8.33 2.91 -10.60
N LEU A 105 8.70 1.71 -11.05
CA LEU A 105 9.32 0.71 -10.18
C LEU A 105 10.63 1.21 -9.57
N LYS A 106 11.50 1.80 -10.41
CA LYS A 106 12.75 2.40 -9.96
C LYS A 106 12.51 3.49 -8.92
N SER A 107 11.54 4.37 -9.14
CA SER A 107 11.17 5.41 -8.16
C SER A 107 10.73 4.82 -6.83
N TYR A 108 9.93 3.75 -6.84
CA TYR A 108 9.51 3.06 -5.61
C TYR A 108 10.66 2.38 -4.87
N LEU A 109 11.57 1.75 -5.61
CA LEU A 109 12.77 1.14 -5.02
C LEU A 109 13.68 2.19 -4.37
N MET A 110 13.91 3.33 -5.04
CA MET A 110 14.69 4.43 -4.48
C MET A 110 14.07 4.97 -3.19
N ARG A 111 12.75 5.24 -3.18
CA ARG A 111 12.06 5.71 -1.97
C ARG A 111 12.13 4.71 -0.82
N ALA A 112 12.07 3.41 -1.13
CA ALA A 112 12.20 2.36 -0.12
C ALA A 112 13.62 2.29 0.43
N PHE A 113 14.63 2.51 -0.42
CA PHE A 113 16.04 2.59 0.00
C PHE A 113 16.28 3.79 0.91
N ASP A 114 15.85 4.98 0.50
CA ASP A 114 16.00 6.22 1.29
C ASP A 114 15.33 6.09 2.68
N ALA A 115 14.20 5.38 2.78
CA ALA A 115 13.50 5.16 4.04
C ALA A 115 14.18 4.14 4.98
N VAL A 116 15.13 3.34 4.49
CA VAL A 116 15.95 2.43 5.31
C VAL A 116 17.22 3.11 5.80
N GLU A 117 17.76 4.06 5.03
CA GLU A 117 18.96 4.82 5.40
C GLU A 117 18.68 6.02 6.33
N ALA A 118 17.42 6.44 6.46
CA ALA A 118 16.98 7.53 7.34
C ALA A 118 16.70 7.07 8.77
#